data_AF-A0A0N4UU05-F1
#
_entry.id   AF-A0A0N4UU05-F1
#
_cell.length_a   1.000
_cell.length_b   1.000
_cell.length_c   1.000
_cell.angle_alpha   90.00
_cell.angle_beta   90.00
_cell.angle_gamma   90.00
#
_symmetry.space_group_name_H-M   'P 1'
#
loop_
_entity.id
_entity.type
_entity.pdbx_description
1 polymer ?
#
loop_
_entity_poly.entity_id
_entity_poly.type
_entity_poly.pdbx_seq_one_letter_code
_entity_poly.pdbx_strand_id
1 'polypeptide(L)' 'MIIDPIFSPRRCVMRGACGFSNGLVQNCPYDGPPLPLTNRTLLDDLQQYCPHLFRGRIILEEKFDFI' A
#
# COMPACT_ATOMS: atom_id res chain seq x y z
N MET A 1 -8.80 22.45 -23.48
CA MET A 1 -7.84 21.90 -22.49
C MET A 1 -7.66 20.43 -22.83
N ILE A 2 -6.48 20.05 -23.30
CA ILE A 2 -6.16 18.65 -23.60
C ILE A 2 -5.59 18.08 -22.30
N ILE A 3 -6.28 17.11 -21.68
CA ILE A 3 -5.76 16.38 -20.53
C ILE A 3 -5.24 15.06 -21.09
N ASP A 4 -3.92 14.93 -21.14
CA ASP A 4 -3.26 13.65 -21.44
C ASP A 4 -3.74 12.60 -20.42
N PRO A 5 -4.32 11.47 -20.84
CA PRO A 5 -4.89 10.46 -19.93
C PRO A 5 -3.85 9.57 -19.24
N ILE A 6 -2.56 9.85 -19.39
CA ILE A 6 -1.49 8.88 -19.12
C ILE A 6 -0.90 8.96 -17.70
N PHE A 7 -1.16 10.00 -16.90
CA PHE A 7 -0.59 10.08 -15.54
C PHE A 7 -1.49 10.80 -14.53
N SER A 8 -2.66 10.23 -14.23
CA SER A 8 -3.27 10.50 -12.93
C SER A 8 -2.48 9.71 -11.88
N PRO A 9 -1.74 10.36 -10.95
CA PRO A 9 -1.06 9.62 -9.89
C PRO A 9 -2.12 8.81 -9.13
N ARG A 10 -1.84 7.53 -8.85
CA ARG A 10 -2.74 6.73 -8.00
C ARG A 10 -2.99 7.52 -6.71
N ARG A 11 -4.26 7.77 -6.37
CA ARG A 11 -4.66 8.50 -5.14
C ARG A 11 -5.36 7.55 -4.19
N CYS A 12 -5.13 7.75 -2.90
CA CYS A 12 -5.84 7.07 -1.83
C CYS A 12 -6.89 8.03 -1.26
N VAL A 13 -8.10 7.53 -1.02
CA VAL A 13 -9.24 8.31 -0.48
C VAL A 13 -9.36 8.21 1.04
N MET A 14 -8.64 7.27 1.65
CA MET A 14 -8.63 7.03 3.09
C MET A 14 -7.27 6.53 3.56
N ARG A 15 -6.91 6.81 4.82
CA ARG A 15 -5.67 6.33 5.44
C ARG A 15 -5.74 6.33 6.96
N GLY A 16 -5.25 5.25 7.59
CA GLY A 16 -5.14 5.15 9.04
C GLY A 16 -6.50 5.06 9.74
N ALA A 17 -6.49 4.98 11.06
CA ALA A 17 -7.68 4.87 11.89
C ALA A 17 -7.89 6.14 12.73
N CYS A 18 -9.14 6.64 12.79
CA CYS A 18 -9.51 7.78 13.65
C CYS A 18 -10.92 7.68 14.23
N GLY A 19 -11.57 6.53 14.11
CA GLY A 19 -12.88 6.34 14.72
C GLY A 19 -13.16 4.87 15.00
N PHE A 20 -14.23 4.65 15.76
CA PHE A 20 -14.76 3.34 16.03
C PHE A 20 -16.28 3.43 16.03
N SER A 21 -16.95 2.60 15.23
CA SER A 21 -18.41 2.58 15.15
C SER A 21 -18.89 1.18 14.77
N ASN A 22 -19.99 0.75 15.38
CA ASN A 22 -20.60 -0.58 15.16
C ASN A 22 -19.60 -1.75 15.29
N GLY A 23 -18.66 -1.67 16.24
CA GLY A 23 -17.67 -2.72 16.45
C GLY A 23 -16.49 -2.70 15.46
N LEU A 24 -16.45 -1.72 14.53
CA LEU A 24 -15.45 -1.63 13.48
C LEU A 24 -14.63 -0.35 13.59
N VAL A 25 -13.32 -0.48 13.38
CA VAL A 25 -12.40 0.65 13.24
C VAL A 25 -12.71 1.38 11.94
N GLN A 26 -12.84 2.71 12.02
CA GLN A 26 -13.16 3.59 10.91
C GLN A 26 -11.89 4.22 10.36
N ASN A 27 -11.77 4.23 9.03
CA ASN A 27 -10.66 4.84 8.33
C ASN A 27 -10.82 6.36 8.24
N CYS A 28 -9.71 7.09 8.29
CA CYS A 28 -9.76 8.55 8.11
C CYS A 28 -9.88 8.93 6.64
N PRO A 29 -10.66 9.99 6.31
CA PRO A 29 -10.57 10.63 5.01
C PRO A 29 -9.12 11.01 4.70
N TYR A 30 -8.71 10.77 3.45
CA TYR A 30 -7.39 11.12 2.94
C TYR A 30 -7.55 11.49 1.47
N ASP A 31 -6.73 12.39 0.96
CA ASP A 31 -6.70 12.64 -0.47
C ASP A 31 -5.26 12.94 -0.89
N GLY A 32 -4.53 11.87 -1.19
CA GLY A 32 -3.10 11.97 -1.46
C GLY A 32 -2.49 10.72 -2.08
N PRO A 33 -1.18 10.76 -2.34
CA PRO A 33 -0.48 9.63 -2.95
C PRO A 33 -0.40 8.42 -2.00
N PRO A 34 -0.28 7.19 -2.52
CA PRO A 34 0.06 6.03 -1.70
C PRO A 34 1.41 6.26 -1.02
N LEU A 35 1.49 5.92 0.27
CA LEU A 35 2.72 5.99 1.03
C LEU A 35 3.43 4.63 1.04
N PRO A 36 4.77 4.61 1.08
CA PRO A 36 5.52 3.36 1.19
C PRO A 36 5.20 2.67 2.52
N LEU A 37 4.99 1.36 2.46
CA LEU A 37 4.93 0.50 3.64
C LEU A 37 6.36 0.15 4.07
N THR A 38 6.83 0.76 5.15
CA THR A 38 8.17 0.53 5.71
C THR A 38 8.16 -0.37 6.95
N ASN A 39 6.99 -0.58 7.55
CA ASN A 39 6.83 -1.40 8.73
C ASN A 39 6.78 -2.89 8.35
N ARG A 40 7.69 -3.69 8.93
CA ARG A 40 7.81 -5.13 8.66
C ARG A 40 6.53 -5.90 8.96
N THR A 41 5.90 -5.64 10.11
CA THR A 41 4.64 -6.28 10.49
C THR A 41 3.54 -6.00 9.48
N LEU A 42 3.43 -4.75 8.99
CA LEU A 42 2.44 -4.40 7.96
C LEU A 42 2.73 -5.06 6.61
N LEU A 43 4.00 -5.31 6.29
CA LEU A 43 4.37 -6.04 5.08
C LEU A 43 4.02 -7.53 5.19
N ASP A 44 4.29 -8.13 6.36
CA ASP A 44 3.95 -9.53 6.64
C ASP A 44 2.42 -9.73 6.60
N ASP A 45 1.65 -8.82 7.23
CA ASP A 45 0.19 -8.80 7.17
C ASP A 45 -0.31 -8.64 5.73
N LEU A 46 0.28 -7.71 4.96
CA LEU A 46 -0.10 -7.50 3.56
C LEU A 46 0.16 -8.75 2.72
N GLN A 47 1.29 -9.42 2.92
CA GLN A 47 1.64 -10.66 2.23
C GLN A 47 0.67 -11.80 2.59
N GLN A 48 0.29 -11.90 3.86
CA GLN A 48 -0.62 -12.95 4.35
C GLN A 48 -2.06 -12.74 3.87
N TYR A 49 -2.61 -11.53 4.03
CA TYR A 49 -4.03 -11.28 3.76
C TYR A 49 -4.32 -10.81 2.33
N CYS A 50 -3.38 -10.09 1.72
CA CYS A 50 -3.54 -9.49 0.38
C CYS A 50 -2.34 -9.84 -0.54
N PRO A 51 -2.05 -11.12 -0.80
CA PRO A 51 -0.85 -11.55 -1.52
C PRO A 51 -0.75 -10.96 -2.95
N HIS A 52 -1.87 -10.69 -3.60
CA HIS A 52 -1.92 -10.08 -4.93
C HIS A 52 -1.50 -8.59 -4.95
N LEU A 53 -1.55 -7.91 -3.80
CA LEU A 53 -1.06 -6.53 -3.62
C LEU A 53 0.40 -6.48 -3.20
N PHE A 54 0.93 -7.59 -2.69
CA PHE A 54 2.35 -7.75 -2.40
C PHE A 54 3.12 -7.95 -3.71
N ARG A 55 3.23 -6.88 -4.51
CA ARG A 55 4.26 -6.78 -5.54
C ARG A 55 5.55 -6.46 -4.82
N GLY A 56 6.24 -7.51 -4.38
CA GLY A 56 7.65 -7.39 -4.04
C GLY A 56 8.33 -6.72 -5.23
N ARG A 57 8.70 -5.45 -5.12
CA ARG A 57 9.95 -5.04 -5.73
C ARG A 57 10.98 -5.87 -4.99
N ILE A 58 11.28 -7.03 -5.54
CA ILE A 58 12.62 -7.58 -5.42
C ILE A 58 13.49 -6.46 -5.99
N ILE A 59 13.94 -5.55 -5.12
CA ILE A 59 15.22 -4.92 -5.33
C ILE A 59 16.14 -6.13 -5.28
N LEU A 60 16.53 -6.58 -6.48
CA LEU A 60 17.63 -7.49 -6.67
C LEU A 60 18.85 -6.78 -6.11
N GLU A 61 19.04 -6.83 -4.79
CA GLU A 61 20.39 -6.94 -4.30
C GLU A 61 20.74 -8.40 -4.46
N GLU A 62 21.42 -8.64 -5.58
CA GLU A 62 22.16 -9.85 -5.87
C GLU A 62 22.90 -10.33 -4.63
N LYS A 63 22.41 -11.40 -4.02
CA LYS A 63 23.19 -12.49 -3.41
C LYS A 63 22.25 -13.42 -2.67
N PHE A 64 21.86 -14.51 -3.32
CA PHE A 64 21.87 -15.83 -2.69
C PHE A 64 22.16 -16.85 -3.79
N ASP A 65 23.44 -17.23 -3.85
CA ASP A 65 23.97 -18.37 -4.58
C ASP A 65 23.35 -19.69 -4.10
N PHE A 66 23.17 -20.63 -5.05
CA PHE A 66 23.18 -22.11 -4.96
C PHE A 66 22.42 -22.78 -3.81
N ILE A 67 21.54 -23.76 -4.07
CA ILE A 67 21.79 -25.09 -4.68
C ILE A 67 20.65 -25.48 -5.62
#